data_AF-E0NDR7-F1
#
_entry.id   AF-E0NDR7-F1
#
_cell.length_a   1.000
_cell.length_b   1.000
_cell.length_c   1.000
_cell.angle_alpha   90.00
_cell.angle_beta   90.00
_cell.angle_gamma   90.00
#
_symmetry.space_group_name_H-M   'P 1'
#
loop_
_entity.id
_entity.type
_entity.pdbx_description
1 polymer ?
#
loop_
_entity_poly.entity_id
_entity_poly.type
_entity_poly.pdbx_seq_one_letter_code
_entity_poly.pdbx_strand_id
1 'polypeptide(L)' 'MRLWHEDLIEKLPRAQLLDQHREITALRGKGWGKKHATVDYVFPHSPYKLYQFHMLVM' A
#
# COMPACT_ATOMS: atom_id res chain seq x y z
N MET A 1 -5.40 -11.35 -3.19
CA MET A 1 -4.50 -10.29 -3.69
C MET A 1 -5.04 -8.96 -3.19
N ARG A 2 -4.24 -8.15 -2.48
CA ARG A 2 -4.68 -6.85 -1.96
C ARG A 2 -4.12 -5.80 -2.90
N LEU A 3 -5.01 -5.07 -3.57
CA LEU A 3 -4.64 -4.09 -4.58
C LEU A 3 -4.55 -2.69 -3.96
N TRP A 4 -3.49 -1.98 -4.33
CA TRP A 4 -3.05 -0.69 -3.86
C TRP A 4 -2.98 0.15 -5.12
N HIS A 5 -4.02 0.94 -5.33
CA HIS A 5 -4.20 1.75 -6.51
C HIS A 5 -5.05 2.95 -6.15
N GLU A 6 -4.77 4.10 -6.76
CA GLU A 6 -5.50 5.35 -6.51
C GLU A 6 -7.01 5.21 -6.80
N ASP A 7 -7.37 4.56 -7.91
CA ASP A 7 -8.76 4.28 -8.30
C ASP A 7 -9.57 3.46 -7.28
N LEU A 8 -8.92 2.81 -6.32
CA LEU A 8 -9.58 2.05 -5.27
C LEU A 8 -9.87 2.90 -4.03
N ILE A 9 -9.20 4.05 -3.87
CA ILE A 9 -9.36 4.92 -2.70
C ILE A 9 -10.81 5.39 -2.57
N GLU A 10 -11.43 5.79 -3.68
CA GLU A 10 -12.83 6.24 -3.69
C GLU A 10 -13.85 5.11 -3.54
N LYS A 11 -13.45 3.87 -3.80
CA LYS A 11 -14.34 2.70 -3.83
C LYS A 11 -14.35 1.90 -2.53
N LEU A 12 -13.37 2.13 -1.66
CA LEU A 12 -13.18 1.32 -0.46
C LEU A 12 -13.67 2.05 0.80
N PRO A 13 -14.26 1.31 1.78
CA PRO A 13 -14.59 1.88 3.08
C PRO A 13 -13.34 2.42 3.79
N ARG A 14 -13.49 3.52 4.53
CA ARG A 14 -12.39 4.16 5.26
C ARG A 14 -11.62 3.21 6.18
N ALA A 15 -12.31 2.28 6.84
CA ALA A 15 -11.66 1.27 7.69
C ALA A 15 -10.68 0.38 6.90
N GLN A 16 -11.04 -0.02 5.68
CA GLN A 16 -10.20 -0.84 4.82
C GLN A 16 -8.99 -0.05 4.31
N LEU A 17 -9.16 1.25 4.02
CA LEU A 17 -8.05 2.13 3.66
C LEU A 17 -7.05 2.30 4.81
N LEU A 18 -7.54 2.40 6.06
CA LEU A 18 -6.68 2.50 7.23
C LEU A 18 -5.87 1.22 7.48
N ASP A 19 -6.46 0.04 7.28
CA ASP A 19 -5.72 -1.22 7.37
C ASP A 19 -4.64 -1.33 6.28
N GLN A 20 -4.98 -0.94 5.04
CA GLN A 20 -4.00 -0.86 3.95
C GLN A 20 -2.87 0.10 4.31
N HIS A 21 -3.20 1.30 4.81
CA HIS A 21 -2.26 2.32 5.26
C HIS A 21 -1.22 1.78 6.27
N ARG A 22 -1.65 0.97 7.25
CA ARG A 22 -0.77 0.34 8.24
C ARG A 22 0.21 -0.63 7.58
N GLU A 23 -0.24 -1.40 6.60
CA GLU A 23 0.63 -2.27 5.81
C GLU A 23 1.64 -1.46 5.00
N ILE A 24 1.25 -0.33 4.38
CA ILE A 24 2.18 0.54 3.61
C ILE A 24 3.33 0.99 4.50
N THR A 25 2.98 1.39 5.71
CA THR A 25 3.93 1.96 6.67
C THR A 25 4.94 0.89 7.10
N ALA A 26 4.50 -0.35 7.27
CA ALA A 26 5.38 -1.49 7.55
C ALA A 26 6.29 -1.84 6.37
N LEU A 27 5.76 -1.83 5.14
CA LEU A 27 6.51 -2.11 3.91
C LEU A 27 7.55 -1.04 3.59
N ARG A 28 7.27 0.24 3.84
CA ARG A 28 8.23 1.33 3.66
C ARG A 28 9.39 1.30 4.67
N GLY A 29 9.22 0.58 5.77
CA GLY A 29 10.24 0.38 6.80
C GLY A 29 11.05 -0.90 6.58
N LYS A 30 11.21 -1.68 7.66
CA LYS A 30 11.99 -2.94 7.67
C LYS A 30 11.36 -4.08 6.85
N GLY A 31 10.16 -3.87 6.30
CA GLY A 31 9.44 -4.83 5.46
C GLY A 31 9.77 -4.74 3.97
N TRP A 32 10.50 -3.71 3.52
CA TRP A 32 10.76 -3.51 2.09
C TRP A 32 11.56 -4.67 1.49
N GLY A 33 11.13 -5.19 0.33
CA GLY A 33 11.79 -6.29 -0.38
C GLY A 33 11.55 -7.68 0.20
N LYS A 34 10.77 -7.81 1.29
CA LYS A 34 10.32 -9.13 1.78
C LYS A 34 9.10 -9.57 1.01
N LYS A 35 9.16 -10.75 0.37
CA LYS A 35 8.02 -11.30 -0.36
C LYS A 35 6.78 -11.37 0.54
N HIS A 36 5.70 -10.76 0.09
CA HIS A 36 4.37 -10.84 0.66
C HIS A 36 3.44 -11.32 -0.45
N ALA A 37 2.91 -12.55 -0.29
CA ALA A 37 2.06 -13.21 -1.29
C ALA A 37 0.88 -12.35 -1.80
N THR A 38 0.43 -11.38 -0.99
CA THR A 38 -0.70 -10.48 -1.31
C THR A 38 -0.32 -9.17 -1.99
N VAL A 39 0.93 -8.71 -1.88
CA VAL A 39 1.39 -7.38 -2.35
C VAL A 39 2.71 -7.41 -3.12
N ASP A 40 3.20 -8.58 -3.53
CA ASP A 40 4.48 -8.75 -4.24
C ASP A 40 4.63 -7.84 -5.48
N TYR A 41 3.51 -7.50 -6.14
CA TYR A 41 3.49 -6.63 -7.32
C TYR A 41 3.91 -5.17 -7.03
N VAL A 42 4.04 -4.74 -5.76
CA VAL A 42 4.51 -3.38 -5.44
C VAL A 42 6.03 -3.25 -5.48
N PHE A 43 6.77 -4.35 -5.33
CA PHE A 43 8.24 -4.35 -5.29
C PHE A 43 8.96 -4.04 -6.62
N PRO A 44 8.37 -4.31 -7.80
CA PRO A 44 8.87 -3.79 -9.09
C PRO A 44 8.76 -2.27 -9.23
N HIS A 45 7.94 -1.60 -8.42
CA HIS A 45 7.76 -0.16 -8.48
C HIS A 45 8.65 0.56 -7.46
N SER A 46 8.91 1.85 -7.72
CA SER A 46 9.62 2.69 -6.75
C SER A 46 8.86 2.73 -5.42
N PRO A 47 9.55 2.60 -4.26
CA PRO A 47 8.93 2.76 -2.93
C PRO A 47 8.28 4.13 -2.75
N TYR A 48 8.60 5.11 -3.60
CA TYR A 48 7.92 6.39 -3.63
C TYR A 48 6.42 6.27 -3.95
N LYS A 49 6.00 5.28 -4.76
CA LYS A 49 4.58 5.03 -5.07
C LYS A 49 3.77 4.70 -3.82
N LEU A 50 4.37 3.96 -2.89
CA LEU A 50 3.77 3.68 -1.58
C LEU A 50 3.61 4.94 -0.72
N TYR A 51 4.56 5.87 -0.82
CA TYR A 51 4.45 7.17 -0.14
C TYR A 51 3.36 8.05 -0.77
N GLN A 52 3.24 8.08 -2.10
CA GLN A 52 2.16 8.80 -2.78
C GLN A 52 0.79 8.27 -2.35
N PHE A 53 0.61 6.94 -2.30
CA PHE A 53 -0.63 6.35 -1.80
C PHE A 53 -0.92 6.73 -0.35
N HIS A 54 0.11 6.74 0.52
CA HIS A 54 -0.01 7.21 1.91
C HIS A 54 -0.53 8.66 1.99
N MET A 55 -0.02 9.55 1.14
CA MET A 55 -0.45 10.96 1.09
C MET A 55 -1.87 11.15 0.56
N LEU A 56 -2.40 10.21 -0.22
CA LEU A 56 -3.77 10.29 -0.74
C LEU A 56 -4.82 9.74 0.25
N VAL A 57 -4.41 8.86 1.16
CA VAL A 57 -5.30 8.24 2.16
C VAL A 57 -5.37 9.02 3.48
N MET A 58 -4.30 9.77 3.81
CA MET A 58 -4.25 10.69 4.96
C MET A 58 -4.80 12.06 4.60
#